data_AF-A0A7J3K9Y5-F1
#
_entry.id   AF-A0A7J3K9Y5-F1
#
_cell.length_a   1.000
_cell.length_b   1.000
_cell.length_c   1.000
_cell.angle_alpha   90.00
_cell.angle_beta   90.00
_cell.angle_gamma   90.00
#
_symmetry.space_group_name_H-M   'P 1'
#
loop_
_entity.id
_entity.type
_entity.pdbx_description
1 polymer ?
#
loop_
_entity_poly.entity_id
_entity_poly.type
_entity_poly.pdbx_seq_one_letter_code
_entity_poly.pdbx_strand_id
1 'polypeptide(L)'
;MGKSILYGYDSGWFPEETWRALEGYGLDLAILDCTTGVISSIRYHMGLKEVIEVKRRIVLRGIADKDTVFIATHFSHNGLLLHDELTAKLFPEGIDVAYDGLLMEI
;
A
#
# COMPACT_ATOMS: atom_id res chain seq x y z
N MET A 1 20.23 4.31 -13.44
CA MET A 1 19.56 4.82 -12.22
C MET A 1 19.02 3.61 -11.47
N GLY A 2 18.99 3.64 -10.14
CA GLY A 2 18.50 2.51 -9.34
C GLY A 2 16.97 2.47 -9.30
N LYS A 3 16.42 1.31 -8.93
CA LYS A 3 15.00 1.11 -8.66
C LYS A 3 14.70 1.38 -7.18
N SER A 4 13.56 1.99 -6.89
CA SER A 4 13.16 2.38 -5.54
C SER A 4 11.90 1.62 -5.10
N ILE A 5 11.99 0.96 -3.95
CA ILE A 5 10.89 0.20 -3.35
C ILE A 5 10.56 0.82 -1.99
N LEU A 6 9.28 1.11 -1.76
CA LEU A 6 8.74 1.35 -0.42
C LEU A 6 8.19 0.05 0.15
N TYR A 7 8.80 -0.41 1.24
CA TYR A 7 8.28 -1.49 2.07
C TYR A 7 7.58 -0.88 3.29
N GLY A 8 6.30 -0.58 3.14
CA GLY A 8 5.50 0.26 4.04
C GLY A 8 4.61 -0.51 5.02
N TYR A 9 5.10 -1.63 5.55
CA TYR A 9 4.45 -2.42 6.60
C TYR A 9 5.51 -3.00 7.56
N ASP A 10 5.22 -3.28 8.83
CA ASP A 10 3.95 -3.14 9.56
C ASP A 10 3.70 -1.68 9.98
N SER A 11 2.64 -1.05 9.46
CA SER A 11 2.43 0.38 9.69
C SER A 11 0.98 0.81 9.66
N GLY A 12 0.67 1.79 10.51
CA GLY A 12 -0.53 2.61 10.40
C GLY A 12 -0.31 3.76 9.43
N TRP A 13 -0.98 4.88 9.68
CA TRP A 13 -0.78 6.09 8.91
C TRP A 13 0.64 6.62 9.10
N PHE A 14 1.33 6.92 7.99
CA PHE A 14 2.69 7.44 8.08
C PHE A 14 2.71 8.81 8.75
N PRO A 15 3.68 9.07 9.64
CA PRO A 15 3.85 10.39 10.23
C PRO A 15 4.40 11.39 9.19
N GLU A 16 4.30 12.69 9.46
CA GLU A 16 4.68 13.73 8.49
C GLU A 16 6.17 13.73 8.13
N GLU A 17 7.05 13.28 9.04
CA GLU A 17 8.47 13.08 8.73
C GLU A 17 8.69 12.01 7.65
N THR A 18 7.90 10.93 7.65
CA THR A 18 7.96 9.90 6.61
C THR A 18 7.47 10.47 5.28
N TRP A 19 6.37 11.22 5.28
CA TRP A 19 5.88 11.86 4.06
C TRP A 19 6.89 12.83 3.45
N ARG A 20 7.56 13.65 4.27
CA ARG A 20 8.63 14.54 3.81
C ARG A 20 9.85 13.77 3.29
N ALA A 21 10.20 12.66 3.92
CA ALA A 21 11.30 11.82 3.45
C ALA A 21 10.98 11.18 2.09
N LEU A 22 9.74 10.78 1.86
CA LEU A 22 9.30 10.14 0.61
C LEU A 22 9.27 11.09 -0.59
N GLU A 23 9.04 12.39 -0.39
CA GLU A 23 9.03 13.40 -1.47
C GLU A 23 10.36 13.51 -2.24
N GLY A 24 11.46 12.99 -1.69
CA GLY A 24 12.74 12.90 -2.39
C GLY A 24 12.87 11.72 -3.36
N TYR A 25 11.85 10.85 -3.46
CA TYR A 25 11.90 9.62 -4.24
C TYR A 25 10.84 9.61 -5.35
N GLY A 26 11.15 8.90 -6.44
CA GLY A 26 10.18 8.36 -7.38
C GLY A 26 10.13 6.85 -7.21
N LEU A 27 9.04 6.33 -6.66
CA LEU A 27 8.90 4.91 -6.35
C LEU A 27 8.55 4.12 -7.61
N ASP A 28 9.23 2.99 -7.83
CA ASP A 28 8.83 2.00 -8.83
C ASP A 28 7.80 1.01 -8.24
N LEU A 29 7.88 0.76 -6.93
CA LEU A 29 7.00 -0.16 -6.21
C LEU A 29 6.71 0.33 -4.78
N ALA A 30 5.44 0.30 -4.38
CA ALA A 30 5.02 0.51 -3.00
C ALA A 30 4.23 -0.69 -2.49
N ILE A 31 4.75 -1.35 -1.45
CA ILE A 31 4.09 -2.45 -0.76
C ILE A 31 3.57 -1.92 0.58
N LEU A 32 2.26 -2.00 0.81
CA LEU A 32 1.57 -1.27 1.86
C LEU A 32 0.77 -2.21 2.78
N ASP A 33 0.71 -1.84 4.06
CA ASP A 33 -0.09 -2.54 5.07
C ASP A 33 -1.59 -2.49 4.73
N CYS A 34 -2.29 -3.62 4.86
CA CYS A 34 -3.74 -3.71 4.82
C CYS A 34 -4.27 -4.76 5.82
N THR A 35 -3.62 -4.84 6.99
CA THR A 35 -3.85 -5.88 8.01
C THR A 35 -5.29 -5.94 8.48
N THR A 36 -5.94 -4.78 8.65
CA THR A 36 -7.27 -4.71 9.29
C THR A 36 -8.43 -4.83 8.31
N GLY A 37 -8.16 -5.06 7.02
CA GLY A 37 -9.19 -5.34 6.00
C GLY A 37 -10.30 -4.29 5.99
N VAL A 38 -11.55 -4.67 6.28
CA VAL A 38 -12.69 -3.72 6.33
C VAL A 38 -12.64 -2.73 7.49
N ILE A 39 -11.86 -3.02 8.53
CA ILE A 39 -11.80 -2.20 9.74
C ILE A 39 -10.84 -1.05 9.47
N SER A 40 -11.36 0.18 9.50
CA SER A 40 -10.55 1.40 9.38
C SER A 40 -9.69 1.59 10.62
N SER A 41 -8.40 1.80 10.42
CA SER A 41 -7.43 2.03 11.50
C SER A 41 -6.23 2.82 10.97
N ILE A 42 -5.77 3.80 11.75
CA ILE A 42 -4.62 4.65 11.40
C ILE A 42 -3.44 4.49 12.36
N ARG A 43 -3.59 3.78 13.48
CA ARG A 43 -2.61 3.84 14.57
C ARG A 43 -1.45 2.85 14.40
N TYR A 44 -1.75 1.61 14.05
CA TYR A 44 -0.78 0.51 14.08
C TYR A 44 -0.74 -0.28 12.78
N HIS A 45 -1.91 -0.53 12.21
CA HIS A 45 -2.09 -1.18 10.93
C HIS A 45 -3.21 -0.50 10.17
N MET A 46 -3.17 -0.63 8.85
CA MET A 46 -4.12 -0.02 7.93
C MET A 46 -5.19 -1.02 7.48
N GLY A 47 -6.36 -0.50 7.14
CA GLY A 47 -7.38 -1.23 6.40
C GLY A 47 -7.47 -0.74 4.95
N LEU A 48 -8.49 -1.22 4.24
CA LEU A 48 -8.77 -0.86 2.84
C LEU A 48 -8.82 0.66 2.61
N LYS A 49 -9.50 1.37 3.51
CA LYS A 49 -9.67 2.81 3.40
C LYS A 49 -8.32 3.54 3.46
N GLU A 50 -7.45 3.12 4.38
CA GLU A 50 -6.18 3.78 4.60
C GLU A 50 -5.16 3.44 3.52
N VAL A 51 -5.10 2.20 3.02
CA VAL A 51 -4.18 1.85 1.92
C VAL A 51 -4.51 2.61 0.63
N ILE A 52 -5.81 2.79 0.31
CA ILE A 52 -6.27 3.61 -0.83
C ILE A 52 -5.85 5.07 -0.64
N GLU A 53 -6.06 5.61 0.56
CA GLU A 53 -5.74 7.01 0.86
C GLU A 53 -4.22 7.27 0.90
N VAL A 54 -3.42 6.31 1.38
CA VAL A 54 -1.95 6.34 1.31
C VAL A 54 -1.49 6.36 -0.14
N LYS A 55 -2.00 5.46 -0.99
CA LYS A 55 -1.71 5.50 -2.43
C LYS A 55 -2.05 6.86 -3.04
N ARG A 56 -3.26 7.37 -2.77
CA ARG A 56 -3.71 8.68 -3.27
C ARG A 56 -2.75 9.79 -2.85
N ARG A 57 -2.31 9.78 -1.60
CA ARG A 57 -1.36 10.77 -1.06
C ARG A 57 0.03 10.66 -1.67
N ILE A 58 0.52 9.44 -1.93
CA ILE A 58 1.78 9.19 -2.66
C ILE A 58 1.70 9.82 -4.07
N VAL A 59 0.64 9.54 -4.81
CA VAL A 59 0.45 10.07 -6.18
C VAL A 59 0.34 11.59 -6.17
N LEU A 60 -0.47 12.17 -5.27
CA LEU A 60 -0.66 13.64 -5.19
C LEU A 60 0.61 14.40 -4.83
N ARG A 61 1.55 13.77 -4.13
CA ARG A 61 2.84 14.36 -3.77
C ARG A 61 3.92 14.15 -4.83
N GLY A 62 3.60 13.51 -5.95
CA GLY A 62 4.57 13.23 -7.02
C GLY A 62 5.63 12.20 -6.62
N ILE A 63 5.35 11.39 -5.59
CA ILE A 63 6.24 10.31 -5.12
C ILE A 63 6.12 9.08 -6.04
N ALA A 64 5.03 8.98 -6.79
CA ALA A 64 4.75 7.94 -7.76
C ALA A 64 4.37 8.57 -9.11
N ASP A 65 4.59 7.83 -10.18
CA ASP A 65 4.12 8.15 -11.51
C ASP A 65 3.12 7.08 -12.02
N LYS A 66 2.81 7.12 -13.31
CA LYS A 66 1.87 6.20 -13.96
C LYS A 66 2.35 4.74 -14.02
N ASP A 67 3.66 4.52 -13.85
CA ASP A 67 4.31 3.22 -13.96
C ASP A 67 4.63 2.63 -12.57
N THR A 68 4.42 3.39 -11.48
CA THR A 68 4.54 2.89 -10.11
C THR A 68 3.51 1.79 -9.82
N VAL A 69 3.98 0.65 -9.33
CA VAL A 69 3.14 -0.47 -8.89
C VAL A 69 2.79 -0.31 -7.40
N PHE A 70 1.54 -0.62 -7.04
CA PHE A 70 1.07 -0.61 -5.66
C PHE A 70 0.54 -1.99 -5.26
N ILE A 71 1.01 -2.51 -4.14
CA ILE A 71 0.62 -3.82 -3.60
C ILE A 71 0.15 -3.66 -2.16
N ALA A 72 -1.02 -4.18 -1.82
CA ALA A 72 -1.47 -4.37 -0.45
C ALA A 72 -1.03 -5.75 0.07
N THR A 73 -0.63 -5.83 1.34
CA THR A 73 -0.21 -7.07 2.00
C THR A 73 -0.46 -7.05 3.51
N HIS A 74 0.14 -8.00 4.23
CA HIS A 74 0.12 -8.14 5.69
C HIS A 74 -1.28 -8.41 6.26
N PHE A 75 -2.09 -9.19 5.53
CA PHE A 75 -3.49 -9.44 5.87
C PHE A 75 -3.66 -10.24 7.16
N SER A 76 -4.63 -9.83 7.99
CA SER A 76 -5.10 -10.64 9.12
C SER A 76 -6.43 -11.31 8.79
N HIS A 77 -6.65 -12.52 9.32
CA HIS A 77 -7.98 -13.14 9.31
C HIS A 77 -9.02 -12.28 10.06
N ASN A 78 -8.58 -11.41 10.98
CA ASN A 78 -9.44 -10.45 11.68
C ASN A 78 -9.84 -9.24 10.79
N GLY A 79 -9.29 -9.13 9.58
CA GLY A 79 -9.69 -8.14 8.57
C GLY A 79 -11.00 -8.48 7.86
N LEU A 80 -11.57 -9.66 8.11
CA LEU A 80 -12.90 -10.12 7.68
C LEU A 80 -13.13 -10.12 6.16
N LEU A 81 -12.05 -10.25 5.37
CA LEU A 81 -12.13 -10.39 3.92
C LEU A 81 -11.27 -11.55 3.46
N LEU A 82 -11.82 -12.30 2.52
CA LEU A 82 -11.07 -13.26 1.73
C LEU A 82 -10.22 -12.54 0.67
N HIS A 83 -9.23 -13.25 0.13
CA HIS A 83 -8.34 -12.72 -0.90
C HIS A 83 -9.09 -12.15 -2.11
N ASP A 84 -10.11 -12.86 -2.60
CA ASP A 84 -10.90 -12.42 -3.76
C ASP A 84 -11.73 -11.16 -3.45
N GLU A 85 -12.18 -11.01 -2.20
CA GLU A 85 -12.92 -9.82 -1.77
C GLU A 85 -12.00 -8.62 -1.59
N LEU A 86 -10.77 -8.82 -1.10
CA LEU A 86 -9.72 -7.79 -1.09
C LEU A 86 -9.41 -7.34 -2.52
N THR A 87 -9.21 -8.30 -3.43
CA THR A 87 -8.88 -8.03 -4.84
C THR A 87 -9.99 -7.26 -5.52
N ALA A 88 -11.25 -7.67 -5.35
CA ALA A 88 -12.41 -6.99 -5.92
C ALA A 88 -12.55 -5.53 -5.42
N LYS A 89 -12.05 -5.21 -4.23
CA LYS A 89 -12.11 -3.87 -3.63
C LYS A 89 -10.90 -2.99 -3.98
N LEU A 90 -9.71 -3.58 -4.11
CA LEU A 90 -8.45 -2.84 -4.30
C LEU A 90 -8.00 -2.73 -5.76
N PHE A 91 -8.31 -3.72 -6.60
CA PHE A 91 -7.94 -3.69 -8.01
C PHE A 91 -8.52 -2.49 -8.78
N PRO A 92 -9.80 -2.08 -8.59
CA PRO A 92 -10.34 -0.87 -9.23
C PRO A 92 -9.61 0.43 -8.82
N GLU A 93 -8.99 0.43 -7.64
CA GLU A 93 -8.17 1.52 -7.13
C GLU A 93 -6.72 1.42 -7.60
N GLY A 94 -6.39 0.43 -8.46
CA GLY A 94 -5.06 0.14 -8.99
C GLY A 94 -4.07 -0.32 -7.92
N ILE A 95 -4.53 -1.12 -6.95
CA ILE A 95 -3.71 -1.74 -5.91
C ILE A 95 -3.86 -3.26 -6.04
N ASP A 96 -2.77 -3.95 -6.31
CA ASP A 96 -2.73 -5.41 -6.37
C ASP A 96 -2.73 -6.01 -4.95
N VAL A 97 -3.21 -7.25 -4.82
CA VAL A 97 -3.28 -7.97 -3.54
C VAL A 97 -2.22 -9.05 -3.52
N ALA A 98 -1.33 -9.00 -2.53
CA ALA A 98 -0.26 -9.99 -2.39
C ALA A 98 -0.80 -11.36 -1.97
N TYR A 99 -0.04 -12.39 -2.34
CA TYR A 99 -0.23 -13.76 -1.86
C TYR A 99 1.13 -14.43 -1.72
N ASP A 100 1.19 -15.51 -0.93
CA ASP A 100 2.41 -16.28 -0.73
C ASP A 100 2.91 -16.85 -2.06
N GLY A 101 4.12 -16.45 -2.47
CA GLY A 101 4.72 -16.84 -3.75
C GLY A 101 4.50 -15.84 -4.89
N LEU A 102 3.91 -14.66 -4.63
CA LEU A 102 3.92 -13.56 -5.59
C LEU A 102 5.35 -13.17 -5.98
N LEU A 103 5.61 -13.07 -7.29
CA LEU A 103 6.87 -12.62 -7.86
C LEU A 103 6.64 -11.32 -8.63
N MET A 104 7.49 -10.32 -8.38
CA MET A 104 7.44 -9.01 -9.01
C MET A 104 8.79 -8.69 -9.64
N GLU A 105 8.77 -8.15 -10.86
CA GLU A 105 9.91 -7.59 -11.56
C GLU A 105 9.67 -6.11 -11.77
N ILE A 106 10.63 -5.26 -11.39
CA ILE A 106 10.51 -3.79 -11.46
C ILE A 106 11.77 -3.14 -11.99
#